data_AF-A0A7L0FAR2-F1
#
_entry.id   AF-A0A7L0FAR2-F1
#
_cell.length_a   1.000
_cell.length_b   1.000
_cell.length_c   1.000
_cell.angle_alpha   90.00
_cell.angle_beta   90.00
_cell.angle_gamma   90.00
#
_symmetry.space_group_name_H-M   'P 1'
#
loop_
_entity.id
_entity.type
_entity.pdbx_description
1 polymer ?
#
loop_
_entity_poly.entity_id
_entity_poly.type
_entity_poly.pdbx_seq_one_letter_code
_entity_poly.pdbx_strand_id
1 'polypeptide(L)'
;LLVGAPREKAFPSQKANRTGGLYSCDIASPNTRCTRVIFDEETDPKMESKEDQWMGVTVQSQGPGGNVVTCAHRYEKRQYVNTVQETRDIIGRCYVLSQDLTIKDDMDNGVWSFCDGRLRGHEKFGSCQQGVAATFTRDYHYIVFGAPGTYNWKGVVRAEQKNQTFYDLGIFDDGPYEVGDESRQDKNLVPVPANSYLGFSLDSGKGIVSQDEMTFVSGAPRANHSGAVVLLKKEKNQRALSLEHMFEGEGLASSFGYDVAVVDLNNDGWQDIVVGAPQYFDRSGDIGGAVYVYMNRQGRWGGVKPIRLNGTTDSMFGLAVENVGDVNQDGYPDIAVGAPYDGFGKVYIYHGSKNGINTKPAQVLK
;
A
#
# COMPACT_ATOMS: atom_id res chain seq x y z
N LEU A 1 -13.93 11.10 8.92
CA LEU A 1 -12.53 10.66 8.93
C LEU A 1 -12.49 9.20 9.37
N LEU A 2 -11.69 8.36 8.72
CA LEU A 2 -11.46 6.98 9.13
C LEU A 2 -10.05 6.85 9.71
N VAL A 3 -9.91 6.14 10.82
CA VAL A 3 -8.62 5.99 11.53
C VAL A 3 -8.39 4.52 11.87
N GLY A 4 -7.27 3.98 11.39
CA GLY A 4 -6.80 2.66 11.78
C GLY A 4 -6.12 2.68 13.14
N ALA A 5 -6.45 1.72 14.00
CA ALA A 5 -5.87 1.56 15.33
C ALA A 5 -5.33 0.13 15.49
N PRO A 6 -4.19 -0.22 14.86
CA PRO A 6 -3.69 -1.60 14.76
C PRO A 6 -3.36 -2.26 16.11
N ARG A 7 -3.29 -1.49 17.20
CA ARG A 7 -2.99 -1.99 18.55
C ARG A 7 -4.15 -1.91 19.52
N GLU A 8 -5.34 -1.55 19.05
CA GLU A 8 -6.57 -1.44 19.85
C GLU A 8 -6.91 -2.77 20.57
N LYS A 9 -7.56 -2.64 21.73
CA LYS A 9 -8.00 -3.80 22.51
C LYS A 9 -9.00 -4.64 21.71
N ALA A 10 -8.93 -5.95 21.93
CA ALA A 10 -9.85 -6.87 21.27
C ALA A 10 -11.31 -6.62 21.70
N PHE A 11 -12.26 -7.01 20.83
CA PHE A 11 -13.62 -7.25 21.30
C PHE A 11 -13.65 -8.45 22.25
N PRO A 12 -14.51 -8.48 23.28
CA PRO A 12 -14.56 -9.58 24.25
C PRO A 12 -14.75 -10.98 23.61
N SER A 13 -15.48 -11.06 22.50
CA SER A 13 -15.75 -12.30 21.76
C SER A 13 -14.55 -12.86 20.98
N GLN A 14 -13.53 -12.03 20.69
CA GLN A 14 -12.39 -12.40 19.85
C GLN A 14 -11.31 -13.21 20.58
N LYS A 15 -11.50 -13.52 21.87
CA LYS A 15 -10.58 -14.37 22.69
C LYS A 15 -9.10 -13.97 22.57
N ALA A 16 -8.85 -12.67 22.47
CA ALA A 16 -7.54 -12.05 22.32
C ALA A 16 -7.46 -10.82 23.24
N ASN A 17 -6.26 -10.33 23.51
CA ASN A 17 -6.05 -9.08 24.26
C ASN A 17 -6.07 -7.87 23.33
N ARG A 18 -5.40 -7.98 22.18
CA ARG A 18 -5.26 -6.89 21.20
C ARG A 18 -5.43 -7.44 19.80
N THR A 19 -6.36 -6.88 19.04
CA THR A 19 -6.64 -7.30 17.65
C THR A 19 -6.49 -6.15 16.65
N GLY A 20 -6.50 -4.91 17.14
CA GLY A 20 -6.64 -3.72 16.32
C GLY A 20 -8.10 -3.38 15.99
N GLY A 21 -8.31 -2.29 15.26
CA GLY A 21 -9.64 -1.84 14.88
C GLY A 21 -9.63 -0.67 13.92
N LEU A 22 -10.82 -0.35 13.43
CA LEU A 22 -11.10 0.82 12.60
C LEU A 22 -12.04 1.75 13.37
N TYR A 23 -11.80 3.05 13.29
CA TYR A 23 -12.64 4.08 13.89
C TYR A 23 -13.18 5.03 12.83
N SER A 24 -14.41 5.48 13.03
CA SER A 24 -15.02 6.57 12.29
C SER A 24 -15.19 7.78 13.21
N CYS A 25 -14.66 8.91 12.77
CA CYS A 25 -14.71 10.18 13.48
C CYS A 25 -15.50 11.20 12.64
N ASP A 26 -16.52 11.81 13.26
CA ASP A 26 -17.25 12.93 12.66
C ASP A 26 -16.38 14.19 12.70
N ILE A 27 -16.12 14.77 11.52
CA ILE A 27 -15.31 15.97 11.36
C ILE A 27 -16.14 17.23 11.62
N ALA A 28 -17.47 17.18 11.41
CA ALA A 28 -18.36 18.32 11.64
C ALA A 28 -18.57 18.59 13.14
N SER A 29 -18.43 17.54 13.96
CA SER A 29 -18.60 17.60 15.41
C SER A 29 -17.30 17.19 16.12
N PRO A 30 -16.26 18.03 16.13
CA PRO A 30 -14.93 17.65 16.63
C PRO A 30 -14.88 17.27 18.13
N ASN A 31 -15.91 17.65 18.90
CA ASN A 31 -16.04 17.25 20.31
C ASN A 31 -16.67 15.85 20.48
N THR A 32 -17.16 15.23 19.41
CA THR A 32 -17.73 13.89 19.43
C THR A 32 -16.61 12.87 19.37
N ARG A 33 -16.71 11.85 20.23
CA ARG A 33 -15.74 10.75 20.23
C ARG A 33 -15.85 9.95 18.94
N CYS A 34 -14.70 9.50 18.42
CA CYS A 34 -14.67 8.53 17.34
C CYS A 34 -15.34 7.23 17.79
N THR A 35 -16.13 6.63 16.90
CA THR A 35 -16.84 5.37 17.14
C THR A 35 -16.08 4.24 16.48
N ARG A 36 -15.85 3.14 17.21
CA ARG A 36 -15.24 1.93 16.65
C ARG A 36 -16.22 1.28 15.69
N VAL A 37 -15.77 0.98 14.47
CA VAL A 37 -16.53 0.23 13.47
C VAL A 37 -16.58 -1.24 13.91
N ILE A 38 -17.78 -1.81 13.87
CA ILE A 38 -18.05 -3.17 14.37
C ILE A 38 -18.10 -4.13 13.18
N PHE A 39 -17.10 -5.00 13.10
CA PHE A 39 -17.00 -6.11 12.16
C PHE A 39 -16.02 -7.15 12.71
N ASP A 40 -16.08 -8.37 12.19
CA ASP A 40 -15.13 -9.45 12.53
C ASP A 40 -15.08 -9.83 14.02
N GLU A 41 -16.23 -9.83 14.71
CA GLU A 41 -16.32 -10.08 16.15
C GLU A 41 -16.14 -11.55 16.55
N GLU A 42 -16.48 -12.47 15.66
CA GLU A 42 -16.44 -13.91 15.92
C GLU A 42 -15.00 -14.44 15.91
N THR A 43 -14.71 -15.53 16.63
CA THR A 43 -13.43 -16.22 16.44
C THR A 43 -13.50 -17.71 16.73
N ASP A 44 -12.81 -18.50 15.92
CA ASP A 44 -12.53 -19.91 16.20
C ASP A 44 -11.03 -20.13 16.49
N PRO A 45 -10.62 -20.29 17.77
CA PRO A 45 -9.23 -20.54 18.13
C PRO A 45 -8.62 -21.82 17.56
N LYS A 46 -9.45 -22.75 17.03
CA LYS A 46 -8.98 -23.95 16.35
C LYS A 46 -8.53 -23.68 14.91
N MET A 47 -8.96 -22.57 14.31
CA MET A 47 -8.71 -22.21 12.92
C MET A 47 -7.90 -20.92 12.76
N GLU A 48 -7.91 -20.04 13.76
CA GLU A 48 -7.25 -18.73 13.66
C GLU A 48 -6.75 -18.20 15.01
N SER A 49 -5.91 -17.17 14.93
CA SER A 49 -5.55 -16.31 16.04
C SER A 49 -5.57 -14.86 15.59
N LYS A 50 -6.37 -14.05 16.30
CA LYS A 50 -6.47 -12.60 16.07
C LYS A 50 -5.52 -11.78 16.95
N GLU A 51 -4.80 -12.42 17.87
CA GLU A 51 -3.85 -11.76 18.76
C GLU A 51 -2.77 -11.02 17.96
N ASP A 52 -2.61 -9.71 18.20
CA ASP A 52 -1.70 -8.81 17.50
C ASP A 52 -1.75 -8.97 15.97
N GLN A 53 -2.95 -9.17 15.39
CA GLN A 53 -3.15 -9.25 13.93
C GLN A 53 -2.98 -7.91 13.20
N TRP A 54 -2.97 -6.79 13.95
CA TRP A 54 -2.83 -5.42 13.44
C TRP A 54 -3.96 -4.97 12.51
N MET A 55 -5.22 -5.20 12.92
CA MET A 55 -6.38 -4.71 12.15
C MET A 55 -6.41 -3.18 12.11
N GLY A 56 -6.52 -2.61 10.91
CA GLY A 56 -6.40 -1.17 10.69
C GLY A 56 -4.97 -0.71 10.47
N VAL A 57 -4.03 -1.59 10.11
CA VAL A 57 -2.68 -1.19 9.69
C VAL A 57 -2.70 -0.35 8.41
N THR A 58 -3.63 -0.69 7.52
CA THR A 58 -3.91 0.00 6.25
C THR A 58 -5.40 0.26 6.24
N VAL A 59 -5.77 1.48 5.85
CA VAL A 59 -7.16 1.91 5.66
C VAL A 59 -7.18 2.76 4.40
N GLN A 60 -8.01 2.39 3.42
CA GLN A 60 -8.21 3.15 2.19
C GLN A 60 -9.69 3.27 1.86
N SER A 61 -10.08 4.37 1.22
CA SER A 61 -11.45 4.65 0.84
C SER A 61 -11.52 4.99 -0.66
N GLN A 62 -12.55 4.50 -1.35
CA GLN A 62 -12.87 4.93 -2.72
C GLN A 62 -13.49 6.35 -2.78
N GLY A 63 -13.66 7.01 -1.64
CA GLY A 63 -14.33 8.31 -1.55
C GLY A 63 -15.85 8.19 -1.40
N PRO A 64 -16.58 9.30 -1.61
CA PRO A 64 -18.02 9.37 -1.39
C PRO A 64 -18.80 8.33 -2.22
N GLY A 65 -19.67 7.56 -1.56
CA GLY A 65 -20.48 6.54 -2.23
C GLY A 65 -19.77 5.21 -2.47
N GLY A 66 -18.46 5.12 -2.22
CA GLY A 66 -17.66 3.93 -2.47
C GLY A 66 -17.38 3.09 -1.22
N ASN A 67 -16.60 2.04 -1.43
CA ASN A 67 -16.21 1.10 -0.39
C ASN A 67 -14.95 1.56 0.36
N VAL A 68 -14.72 0.91 1.51
CA VAL A 68 -13.56 1.11 2.37
C VAL A 68 -12.86 -0.23 2.55
N VAL A 69 -11.55 -0.26 2.36
CA VAL A 69 -10.73 -1.44 2.66
C VAL A 69 -9.90 -1.20 3.92
N THR A 70 -9.86 -2.19 4.81
CA THR A 70 -8.99 -2.20 6.00
C THR A 70 -8.35 -3.57 6.17
N CYS A 71 -7.10 -3.62 6.60
CA CYS A 71 -6.32 -4.86 6.63
C CYS A 71 -5.73 -5.20 8.00
N ALA A 72 -5.44 -6.49 8.18
CA ALA A 72 -4.74 -7.10 9.31
C ALA A 72 -3.63 -8.00 8.78
N HIS A 73 -2.50 -7.41 8.40
CA HIS A 73 -1.39 -8.12 7.75
C HIS A 73 -0.69 -9.18 8.61
N ARG A 74 -0.94 -9.20 9.92
CA ARG A 74 -0.40 -10.21 10.85
C ARG A 74 -1.44 -11.24 11.28
N TYR A 75 -2.59 -11.27 10.61
CA TYR A 75 -3.58 -12.32 10.83
C TYR A 75 -2.96 -13.71 10.65
N GLU A 76 -3.18 -14.56 11.65
CA GLU A 76 -2.62 -15.90 11.76
C GLU A 76 -3.71 -16.96 11.54
N LYS A 77 -3.51 -17.83 10.56
CA LYS A 77 -4.32 -19.02 10.35
C LYS A 77 -3.66 -20.21 11.03
N ARG A 78 -4.47 -21.05 11.68
CA ARG A 78 -4.01 -22.23 12.43
C ARG A 78 -4.58 -23.50 11.85
N GLN A 79 -3.79 -24.58 11.93
CA GLN A 79 -4.23 -25.94 11.62
C GLN A 79 -3.74 -26.91 12.69
N TYR A 80 -4.53 -27.93 12.97
CA TYR A 80 -4.20 -29.00 13.92
C TYR A 80 -3.82 -28.50 15.33
N VAL A 81 -4.55 -27.49 15.82
CA VAL A 81 -4.31 -26.84 17.12
C VAL A 81 -4.32 -27.85 18.27
N ASN A 82 -3.37 -27.71 19.20
CA ASN A 82 -3.12 -28.63 20.32
C ASN A 82 -2.65 -30.04 19.91
N THR A 83 -2.05 -30.18 18.73
CA THR A 83 -1.41 -31.42 18.28
C THR A 83 0.07 -31.18 17.95
N VAL A 84 0.85 -32.25 17.81
CA VAL A 84 2.27 -32.17 17.39
C VAL A 84 2.45 -31.67 15.95
N GLN A 85 1.38 -31.64 15.17
CA GLN A 85 1.34 -31.15 13.78
C GLN A 85 0.76 -29.73 13.71
N GLU A 86 0.63 -29.03 14.84
CA GLU A 86 0.14 -27.67 14.85
C GLU A 86 1.00 -26.79 13.95
N THR A 87 0.33 -26.01 13.10
CA THR A 87 1.01 -25.07 12.23
C THR A 87 0.30 -23.72 12.25
N ARG A 88 1.08 -22.66 12.01
CA ARG A 88 0.66 -21.27 12.10
C ARG A 88 1.20 -20.52 10.91
N ASP A 89 0.31 -20.00 10.08
CA ASP A 89 0.66 -19.23 8.90
C ASP A 89 0.20 -17.79 9.09
N ILE A 90 1.13 -16.84 8.94
CA ILE A 90 0.83 -15.41 9.06
C ILE A 90 0.52 -14.89 7.66
N ILE A 91 -0.69 -15.19 7.20
CA ILE A 91 -1.11 -14.92 5.82
C ILE A 91 -1.62 -13.50 5.63
N GLY A 92 -2.09 -12.84 6.69
CA GLY A 92 -2.79 -11.55 6.57
C GLY A 92 -4.20 -11.70 5.98
N ARG A 93 -5.03 -10.68 6.15
CA ARG A 93 -6.37 -10.58 5.53
C ARG A 93 -6.84 -9.13 5.49
N CYS A 94 -7.80 -8.84 4.63
CA CYS A 94 -8.47 -7.54 4.56
C CYS A 94 -9.99 -7.69 4.60
N TYR A 95 -10.65 -6.60 4.97
CA TYR A 95 -12.10 -6.45 4.93
C TYR A 95 -12.45 -5.29 4.02
N VAL A 96 -13.43 -5.51 3.15
CA VAL A 96 -14.06 -4.45 2.36
C VAL A 96 -15.43 -4.18 2.96
N LEU A 97 -15.65 -2.92 3.34
CA LEU A 97 -16.87 -2.42 3.95
C LEU A 97 -17.58 -1.51 2.95
N SER A 98 -18.91 -1.51 2.98
CA SER A 98 -19.72 -0.57 2.24
C SER A 98 -19.57 0.87 2.76
N GLN A 99 -20.18 1.82 2.07
CA GLN A 99 -20.21 3.24 2.47
C GLN A 99 -20.71 3.47 3.91
N ASP A 100 -21.65 2.66 4.40
CA ASP A 100 -22.18 2.70 5.76
C ASP A 100 -21.31 1.95 6.79
N LEU A 101 -20.11 1.51 6.39
CA LEU A 101 -19.13 0.81 7.21
C LEU A 101 -19.63 -0.54 7.74
N THR A 102 -20.49 -1.21 6.97
CA THR A 102 -20.99 -2.56 7.26
C THR A 102 -20.53 -3.54 6.19
N ILE A 103 -20.62 -4.84 6.49
CA ILE A 103 -20.41 -5.90 5.49
C ILE A 103 -21.79 -6.25 4.94
N LYS A 104 -21.98 -6.04 3.64
CA LYS A 104 -23.19 -6.47 2.94
C LYS A 104 -22.98 -7.87 2.35
N ASP A 105 -24.08 -8.56 2.08
CA ASP A 105 -24.09 -9.87 1.42
C ASP A 105 -24.01 -9.70 -0.11
N ASP A 106 -22.94 -9.04 -0.56
CA ASP A 106 -22.57 -8.82 -1.96
C ASP A 106 -21.13 -9.30 -2.18
N MET A 107 -20.76 -9.61 -3.43
CA MET A 107 -19.45 -10.22 -3.73
C MET A 107 -18.26 -9.29 -3.49
N ASP A 108 -18.52 -8.00 -3.38
CA ASP A 108 -17.53 -6.94 -3.38
C ASP A 108 -17.11 -6.58 -1.94
N ASN A 109 -17.94 -6.93 -0.95
CA ASN A 109 -17.68 -6.68 0.47
C ASN A 109 -17.23 -7.95 1.21
N GLY A 110 -16.92 -7.79 2.50
CA GLY A 110 -16.58 -8.89 3.39
C GLY A 110 -15.09 -9.22 3.36
N VAL A 111 -14.76 -10.51 3.49
CA VAL A 111 -13.38 -10.98 3.72
C VAL A 111 -12.63 -11.16 2.40
N TRP A 112 -11.45 -10.54 2.33
CA TRP A 112 -10.51 -10.67 1.22
C TRP A 112 -9.19 -11.25 1.73
N SER A 113 -8.88 -12.47 1.31
CA SER A 113 -7.71 -13.23 1.78
C SER A 113 -7.20 -14.17 0.68
N PHE A 114 -6.48 -13.63 -0.32
CA PHE A 114 -6.04 -14.41 -1.48
C PHE A 114 -4.92 -15.40 -1.15
N CYS A 115 -4.21 -15.18 -0.04
CA CYS A 115 -3.16 -16.09 0.43
C CYS A 115 -3.71 -17.34 1.11
N ASP A 116 -5.00 -17.34 1.48
CA ASP A 116 -5.63 -18.50 2.05
C ASP A 116 -5.86 -19.60 0.99
N GLY A 117 -5.71 -20.86 1.39
CA GLY A 117 -5.85 -22.02 0.49
C GLY A 117 -4.67 -22.25 -0.46
N ARG A 118 -3.64 -21.40 -0.44
CA ARG A 118 -2.44 -21.55 -1.27
C ARG A 118 -1.36 -22.42 -0.61
N LEU A 119 -0.35 -22.79 -1.40
CA LEU A 119 0.80 -23.53 -0.89
C LEU A 119 1.48 -22.76 0.24
N ARG A 120 1.69 -23.48 1.34
CA ARG A 120 2.17 -22.97 2.62
C ARG A 120 3.70 -22.91 2.64
N GLY A 121 4.26 -22.42 3.74
CA GLY A 121 5.70 -22.23 3.90
C GLY A 121 6.16 -20.81 3.53
N HIS A 122 7.30 -20.41 4.08
CA HIS A 122 7.87 -19.07 3.88
C HIS A 122 8.37 -18.87 2.43
N GLU A 123 8.68 -19.97 1.74
CA GLU A 123 9.06 -20.03 0.32
C GLU A 123 7.88 -19.91 -0.64
N LYS A 124 6.64 -19.92 -0.12
CA LYS A 124 5.38 -19.72 -0.84
C LYS A 124 4.52 -18.66 -0.14
N PHE A 125 3.32 -19.00 0.35
CA PHE A 125 2.34 -18.05 0.88
C PHE A 125 2.09 -18.15 2.40
N GLY A 126 2.79 -19.04 3.11
CA GLY A 126 2.58 -19.24 4.56
C GLY A 126 2.99 -18.05 5.45
N SER A 127 3.77 -17.12 4.91
CA SER A 127 4.11 -15.84 5.55
C SER A 127 3.71 -14.66 4.67
N CYS A 128 2.65 -14.81 3.86
CA CYS A 128 2.25 -13.84 2.85
C CYS A 128 2.12 -12.40 3.36
N GLN A 129 1.55 -12.22 4.55
CA GLN A 129 1.27 -10.91 5.16
C GLN A 129 0.50 -9.96 4.21
N GLN A 130 -0.57 -10.46 3.58
CA GLN A 130 -1.46 -9.65 2.75
C GLN A 130 -1.99 -8.44 3.52
N GLY A 131 -1.97 -7.28 2.87
CA GLY A 131 -2.55 -6.06 3.40
C GLY A 131 -1.61 -5.26 4.29
N VAL A 132 -0.29 -5.50 4.18
CA VAL A 132 0.71 -4.50 4.60
C VAL A 132 0.37 -3.18 3.91
N ALA A 133 0.20 -3.24 2.59
CA ALA A 133 -0.45 -2.21 1.78
C ALA A 133 -1.67 -2.78 1.06
N ALA A 134 -2.68 -1.95 0.90
CA ALA A 134 -3.83 -2.18 0.04
C ALA A 134 -4.30 -0.82 -0.46
N THR A 135 -4.72 -0.72 -1.71
CA THR A 135 -5.25 0.52 -2.29
C THR A 135 -6.29 0.20 -3.36
N PHE A 136 -7.18 1.16 -3.64
CA PHE A 136 -8.03 1.10 -4.82
C PHE A 136 -7.29 1.71 -5.99
N THR A 137 -7.48 1.19 -7.20
CA THR A 137 -6.98 1.89 -8.37
C THR A 137 -7.67 3.24 -8.52
N ARG A 138 -7.04 4.21 -9.18
CA ARG A 138 -7.60 5.56 -9.33
C ARG A 138 -8.89 5.65 -10.14
N ASP A 139 -9.14 4.64 -10.97
CA ASP A 139 -10.42 4.45 -11.65
C ASP A 139 -11.42 3.61 -10.84
N TYR A 140 -11.06 3.26 -9.60
CA TYR A 140 -11.82 2.45 -8.65
C TYR A 140 -12.20 1.06 -9.14
N HIS A 141 -11.51 0.58 -10.18
CA HIS A 141 -11.82 -0.67 -10.84
C HIS A 141 -11.29 -1.90 -10.08
N TYR A 142 -10.04 -1.85 -9.61
CA TYR A 142 -9.44 -2.94 -8.83
C TYR A 142 -9.18 -2.53 -7.38
N ILE A 143 -9.14 -3.53 -6.51
CA ILE A 143 -8.42 -3.46 -5.24
C ILE A 143 -7.06 -4.10 -5.46
N VAL A 144 -6.00 -3.40 -5.07
CA VAL A 144 -4.62 -3.85 -5.19
C VAL A 144 -4.11 -4.19 -3.80
N PHE A 145 -3.60 -5.40 -3.63
CA PHE A 145 -3.04 -5.87 -2.38
C PHE A 145 -1.53 -6.11 -2.51
N GLY A 146 -0.82 -5.68 -1.47
CA GLY A 146 0.59 -5.94 -1.28
C GLY A 146 0.78 -7.04 -0.24
N ALA A 147 1.65 -8.00 -0.56
CA ALA A 147 1.97 -9.13 0.33
C ALA A 147 3.48 -9.39 0.33
N PRO A 148 4.24 -8.58 1.11
CA PRO A 148 5.70 -8.60 1.12
C PRO A 148 6.35 -9.91 1.53
N GLY A 149 5.66 -10.77 2.29
CA GLY A 149 6.25 -11.96 2.88
C GLY A 149 6.16 -13.22 2.02
N THR A 150 5.63 -13.10 0.80
CA THR A 150 5.59 -14.22 -0.16
C THR A 150 6.96 -14.53 -0.77
N TYR A 151 7.18 -15.80 -1.10
CA TYR A 151 8.37 -16.29 -1.82
C TYR A 151 9.72 -15.90 -1.18
N ASN A 152 9.94 -16.27 0.09
CA ASN A 152 11.10 -15.84 0.88
C ASN A 152 11.20 -14.32 0.93
N TRP A 153 10.08 -13.68 1.25
CA TRP A 153 9.96 -12.23 1.33
C TRP A 153 10.40 -11.49 0.07
N LYS A 154 10.32 -12.11 -1.11
CA LYS A 154 10.38 -11.36 -2.38
C LYS A 154 9.25 -10.35 -2.42
N GLY A 155 8.05 -10.80 -2.07
CA GLY A 155 6.82 -10.03 -2.11
C GLY A 155 6.03 -10.19 -3.41
N VAL A 156 4.74 -9.86 -3.34
CA VAL A 156 3.82 -9.93 -4.49
C VAL A 156 2.87 -8.74 -4.47
N VAL A 157 2.47 -8.33 -5.67
CA VAL A 157 1.37 -7.38 -5.90
C VAL A 157 0.29 -8.12 -6.65
N ARG A 158 -0.95 -7.96 -6.19
CA ARG A 158 -2.13 -8.57 -6.78
C ARG A 158 -3.22 -7.52 -6.97
N ALA A 159 -3.71 -7.37 -8.20
CA ALA A 159 -4.89 -6.59 -8.52
C ALA A 159 -6.07 -7.55 -8.69
N GLU A 160 -7.13 -7.34 -7.92
CA GLU A 160 -8.31 -8.20 -7.93
C GLU A 160 -9.57 -7.33 -7.97
N GLN A 161 -10.57 -7.80 -8.71
CA GLN A 161 -11.90 -7.23 -8.74
C GLN A 161 -12.90 -8.36 -8.50
N LYS A 162 -13.81 -8.12 -7.57
CA LYS A 162 -15.07 -8.83 -7.43
C LYS A 162 -16.07 -7.72 -7.57
N ASN A 163 -16.75 -7.69 -8.71
CA ASN A 163 -17.80 -6.72 -8.99
C ASN A 163 -19.03 -7.50 -9.42
N GLN A 164 -20.03 -7.58 -8.53
CA GLN A 164 -21.28 -8.26 -8.81
C GLN A 164 -21.98 -7.73 -10.07
N THR A 165 -21.89 -6.42 -10.32
CA THR A 165 -22.44 -5.80 -11.54
C THR A 165 -21.78 -6.33 -12.80
N PHE A 166 -20.48 -6.63 -12.79
CA PHE A 166 -19.80 -7.21 -13.97
C PHE A 166 -20.19 -8.65 -14.20
N TYR A 167 -20.39 -9.43 -13.15
CA TYR A 167 -21.01 -10.74 -13.27
C TYR A 167 -22.41 -10.65 -13.87
N ASP A 168 -23.24 -9.72 -13.40
CA ASP A 168 -24.59 -9.50 -13.92
C ASP A 168 -24.57 -9.01 -15.39
N LEU A 169 -23.55 -8.26 -15.79
CA LEU A 169 -23.32 -7.80 -17.17
C LEU A 169 -22.60 -8.82 -18.06
N GLY A 170 -22.26 -10.01 -17.54
CA GLY A 170 -21.60 -11.07 -18.29
C GLY A 170 -20.11 -10.84 -18.60
N ILE A 171 -19.45 -9.95 -17.87
CA ILE A 171 -18.01 -9.69 -17.95
C ILE A 171 -17.31 -10.56 -16.91
N PHE A 172 -16.78 -11.71 -17.34
CA PHE A 172 -16.24 -12.74 -16.44
C PHE A 172 -14.70 -12.78 -16.36
N ASP A 173 -13.99 -12.10 -17.26
CA ASP A 173 -12.53 -12.23 -17.39
C ASP A 173 -11.83 -10.87 -17.29
N ASP A 174 -11.79 -10.34 -16.08
CA ASP A 174 -11.02 -9.13 -15.75
C ASP A 174 -10.18 -9.33 -14.48
N GLY A 175 -9.30 -10.32 -14.56
CA GLY A 175 -8.40 -10.70 -13.47
C GLY A 175 -8.98 -11.79 -12.56
N PRO A 176 -8.37 -12.00 -11.38
CA PRO A 176 -7.20 -11.31 -10.80
C PRO A 176 -5.94 -11.32 -11.66
N TYR A 177 -5.08 -10.31 -11.47
CA TYR A 177 -3.73 -10.22 -12.03
C TYR A 177 -2.70 -10.18 -10.91
N GLU A 178 -1.61 -10.94 -11.03
CA GLU A 178 -0.63 -11.10 -9.96
C GLU A 178 0.80 -11.15 -10.50
N VAL A 179 1.75 -10.53 -9.77
CA VAL A 179 3.18 -10.73 -10.04
C VAL A 179 3.54 -12.17 -9.69
N GLY A 180 4.21 -12.90 -10.57
CA GLY A 180 4.36 -14.36 -10.39
C GLY A 180 3.34 -15.18 -11.17
N ASP A 181 2.37 -14.52 -11.82
CA ASP A 181 1.23 -15.11 -12.54
C ASP A 181 0.30 -15.89 -11.60
N GLU A 182 -0.98 -15.51 -11.57
CA GLU A 182 -1.93 -16.06 -10.60
C GLU A 182 -2.09 -17.59 -10.71
N SER A 183 -2.03 -18.11 -11.94
CA SER A 183 -2.24 -19.53 -12.21
C SER A 183 -0.94 -20.33 -12.09
N ARG A 184 0.20 -19.76 -12.49
CA ARG A 184 1.51 -20.44 -12.42
C ARG A 184 2.17 -20.33 -11.04
N GLN A 185 1.96 -19.23 -10.33
CA GLN A 185 2.54 -18.92 -9.02
C GLN A 185 4.08 -19.13 -9.00
N ASP A 186 4.75 -18.63 -10.04
CA ASP A 186 6.17 -18.79 -10.26
C ASP A 186 6.99 -17.62 -9.70
N LYS A 187 7.77 -17.90 -8.65
CA LYS A 187 8.69 -16.96 -8.00
C LYS A 187 9.73 -16.35 -8.95
N ASN A 188 10.03 -16.99 -10.08
CA ASN A 188 11.00 -16.51 -11.06
C ASN A 188 10.46 -15.36 -11.89
N LEU A 189 9.13 -15.21 -11.98
CA LEU A 189 8.47 -14.09 -12.66
C LEU A 189 8.33 -12.86 -11.76
N VAL A 190 8.65 -12.98 -10.47
CA VAL A 190 8.70 -11.83 -9.55
C VAL A 190 9.99 -11.03 -9.81
N PRO A 191 9.89 -9.75 -10.22
CA PRO A 191 11.00 -8.99 -10.81
C PRO A 191 12.02 -8.47 -9.80
N VAL A 192 12.00 -8.96 -8.56
CA VAL A 192 12.91 -8.54 -7.49
C VAL A 192 13.60 -9.75 -6.84
N PRO A 193 14.80 -9.56 -6.25
CA PRO A 193 15.48 -10.58 -5.45
C PRO A 193 14.68 -10.99 -4.20
N ALA A 194 15.08 -12.08 -3.55
CA ALA A 194 14.52 -12.47 -2.25
C ALA A 194 14.77 -11.39 -1.18
N ASN A 195 13.88 -11.34 -0.18
CA ASN A 195 13.91 -10.35 0.90
C ASN A 195 13.75 -8.89 0.45
N SER A 196 13.11 -8.65 -0.70
CA SER A 196 12.91 -7.30 -1.27
C SER A 196 11.67 -6.58 -0.74
N TYR A 197 10.68 -7.32 -0.23
CA TYR A 197 9.42 -6.81 0.29
C TYR A 197 8.56 -6.07 -0.78
N LEU A 198 8.49 -6.59 -2.01
CA LEU A 198 7.59 -6.04 -3.03
C LEU A 198 6.13 -6.03 -2.54
N GLY A 199 5.41 -4.94 -2.79
CA GLY A 199 4.06 -4.72 -2.26
C GLY A 199 4.06 -4.13 -0.86
N PHE A 200 5.16 -3.51 -0.42
CA PHE A 200 5.19 -2.83 0.88
C PHE A 200 4.40 -1.52 0.87
N SER A 201 4.43 -0.79 -0.25
CA SER A 201 3.64 0.40 -0.54
C SER A 201 3.06 0.29 -1.95
N LEU A 202 1.93 0.96 -2.20
CA LEU A 202 1.16 0.84 -3.44
C LEU A 202 0.50 2.16 -3.83
N ASP A 203 0.53 2.46 -5.13
CA ASP A 203 -0.34 3.43 -5.79
C ASP A 203 -0.58 2.96 -7.24
N SER A 204 -1.36 3.68 -8.02
CA SER A 204 -1.62 3.35 -9.42
C SER A 204 -2.02 4.59 -10.21
N GLY A 205 -1.93 4.50 -11.53
CA GLY A 205 -2.43 5.55 -12.39
C GLY A 205 -2.32 5.21 -13.86
N LYS A 206 -3.22 5.82 -14.64
CA LYS A 206 -3.01 6.06 -16.07
C LYS A 206 -2.06 7.25 -16.25
N GLY A 207 -1.46 7.39 -17.42
CA GLY A 207 -0.50 8.45 -17.69
C GLY A 207 0.84 8.27 -16.96
N ILE A 208 1.15 7.08 -16.44
CA ILE A 208 2.48 6.78 -15.88
C ILE A 208 3.39 6.25 -16.98
N VAL A 209 2.99 5.15 -17.64
CA VAL A 209 3.70 4.57 -18.80
C VAL A 209 2.90 4.78 -20.08
N SER A 210 1.57 4.61 -19.99
CA SER A 210 0.61 4.78 -21.08
C SER A 210 -0.53 5.68 -20.60
N GLN A 211 -1.08 6.50 -21.50
CA GLN A 211 -2.24 7.35 -21.22
C GLN A 211 -3.53 6.54 -21.00
N ASP A 212 -3.63 5.35 -21.61
CA ASP A 212 -4.86 4.57 -21.60
C ASP A 212 -4.82 3.40 -20.60
N GLU A 213 -3.63 2.83 -20.39
CA GLU A 213 -3.46 1.62 -19.58
C GLU A 213 -3.08 1.96 -18.13
N MET A 214 -3.72 1.26 -17.19
CA MET A 214 -3.39 1.37 -15.76
C MET A 214 -1.99 0.81 -15.49
N THR A 215 -1.16 1.59 -14.82
CA THR A 215 0.11 1.15 -14.26
C THR A 215 -0.03 1.02 -12.75
N PHE A 216 0.43 -0.09 -12.19
CA PHE A 216 0.52 -0.31 -10.75
C PHE A 216 1.92 0.05 -10.28
N VAL A 217 2.02 0.84 -9.22
CA VAL A 217 3.28 1.29 -8.63
C VAL A 217 3.47 0.56 -7.31
N SER A 218 4.62 -0.06 -7.12
CA SER A 218 4.87 -0.83 -5.91
C SER A 218 6.27 -0.60 -5.34
N GLY A 219 6.32 -0.31 -4.04
CA GLY A 219 7.57 -0.24 -3.30
C GLY A 219 8.09 -1.61 -2.89
N ALA A 220 9.42 -1.75 -2.96
CA ALA A 220 10.20 -2.88 -2.49
C ALA A 220 11.41 -2.36 -1.69
N PRO A 221 11.20 -1.86 -0.45
CA PRO A 221 12.18 -1.06 0.29
C PRO A 221 13.48 -1.78 0.64
N ARG A 222 13.55 -3.11 0.48
CA ARG A 222 14.75 -3.91 0.74
C ARG A 222 15.42 -4.46 -0.52
N ALA A 223 14.85 -4.21 -1.69
CA ALA A 223 15.42 -4.64 -2.96
C ALA A 223 16.82 -4.04 -3.16
N ASN A 224 17.77 -4.83 -3.66
CA ASN A 224 19.12 -4.38 -4.00
C ASN A 224 19.83 -3.60 -2.86
N HIS A 225 19.51 -3.93 -1.61
CA HIS A 225 20.03 -3.32 -0.37
C HIS A 225 19.72 -1.84 -0.14
N SER A 226 19.34 -1.07 -1.15
CA SER A 226 18.90 0.33 -1.03
C SER A 226 17.38 0.48 -0.99
N GLY A 227 16.68 -0.38 -1.75
CA GLY A 227 15.26 -0.30 -2.03
C GLY A 227 14.99 -0.04 -3.51
N ALA A 228 13.78 -0.36 -3.97
CA ALA A 228 13.34 -0.13 -5.34
C ALA A 228 11.85 0.24 -5.40
N VAL A 229 11.45 0.86 -6.50
CA VAL A 229 10.05 1.03 -6.89
C VAL A 229 9.84 0.39 -8.26
N VAL A 230 8.80 -0.43 -8.36
CA VAL A 230 8.50 -1.25 -9.53
C VAL A 230 7.21 -0.73 -10.18
N LEU A 231 7.29 -0.39 -11.46
CA LEU A 231 6.14 -0.11 -12.30
C LEU A 231 5.70 -1.40 -12.98
N LEU A 232 4.44 -1.77 -12.78
CA LEU A 232 3.86 -3.02 -13.24
C LEU A 232 2.68 -2.75 -14.19
N LYS A 233 2.53 -3.59 -15.22
CA LYS A 233 1.39 -3.58 -16.13
C LYS A 233 0.75 -4.95 -16.24
N LYS A 234 -0.52 -4.97 -16.68
CA LYS A 234 -1.22 -6.23 -16.99
C LYS A 234 -0.63 -6.85 -18.26
N GLU A 235 -0.35 -8.15 -18.22
CA GLU A 235 -0.01 -8.91 -19.41
C GLU A 235 -1.26 -9.28 -20.21
N LYS A 236 -1.16 -9.24 -21.54
CA LYS A 236 -2.28 -9.64 -22.41
C LYS A 236 -2.41 -11.17 -22.39
N ASN A 237 -3.64 -11.67 -22.24
CA ASN A 237 -3.96 -13.10 -22.20
C ASN A 237 -3.28 -13.89 -21.07
N GLN A 238 -2.79 -13.22 -20.03
CA GLN A 238 -2.23 -13.85 -18.84
C GLN A 238 -2.77 -13.16 -17.60
N ARG A 239 -2.96 -13.93 -16.52
CA ARG A 239 -3.34 -13.41 -15.20
C ARG A 239 -2.10 -12.91 -14.44
N ALA A 240 -1.27 -12.13 -15.14
CA ALA A 240 0.05 -11.73 -14.68
C ALA A 240 0.22 -10.21 -14.70
N LEU A 241 0.95 -9.71 -13.70
CA LEU A 241 1.53 -8.38 -13.70
C LEU A 241 3.02 -8.49 -14.03
N SER A 242 3.48 -7.76 -15.04
CA SER A 242 4.89 -7.77 -15.47
C SER A 242 5.57 -6.43 -15.25
N LEU A 243 6.89 -6.50 -15.11
CA LEU A 243 7.76 -5.34 -14.96
C LEU A 243 7.77 -4.50 -16.24
N GLU A 244 7.51 -3.20 -16.08
CA GLU A 244 7.68 -2.21 -17.14
C GLU A 244 8.90 -1.31 -16.87
N HIS A 245 9.08 -0.88 -15.62
CA HIS A 245 10.24 -0.09 -15.22
C HIS A 245 10.56 -0.31 -13.74
N MET A 246 11.82 -0.12 -13.36
CA MET A 246 12.27 -0.17 -11.97
C MET A 246 13.15 1.04 -11.67
N PHE A 247 12.79 1.77 -10.61
CA PHE A 247 13.64 2.78 -10.00
C PHE A 247 14.44 2.14 -8.88
N GLU A 248 15.75 2.35 -8.86
CA GLU A 248 16.63 1.90 -7.79
C GLU A 248 16.99 3.06 -6.86
N GLY A 249 16.94 2.80 -5.56
CA GLY A 249 17.29 3.78 -4.54
C GLY A 249 18.79 4.03 -4.44
N GLU A 250 19.13 5.28 -4.11
CA GLU A 250 20.49 5.63 -3.71
C GLU A 250 20.72 5.36 -2.21
N GLY A 251 21.97 5.06 -1.85
CA GLY A 251 22.38 4.86 -0.46
C GLY A 251 22.02 3.48 0.09
N LEU A 252 23.01 2.82 0.70
CA LEU A 252 22.81 1.53 1.35
C LEU A 252 21.78 1.66 2.47
N ALA A 253 20.81 0.73 2.50
CA ALA A 253 19.75 0.65 3.51
C ALA A 253 18.90 1.92 3.63
N SER A 254 18.70 2.67 2.54
CA SER A 254 17.89 3.89 2.55
C SER A 254 16.37 3.65 2.67
N SER A 255 15.94 2.39 2.50
CA SER A 255 14.53 2.01 2.42
C SER A 255 13.78 2.76 1.32
N PHE A 256 14.41 2.94 0.16
CA PHE A 256 13.78 3.58 -0.99
C PHE A 256 12.57 2.76 -1.49
N GLY A 257 11.41 3.40 -1.62
CA GLY A 257 10.15 2.70 -1.89
C GLY A 257 9.41 2.30 -0.62
N TYR A 258 9.78 2.87 0.54
CA TYR A 258 9.02 2.68 1.78
C TYR A 258 7.59 3.17 1.63
N ASP A 259 7.41 4.31 0.96
CA ASP A 259 6.12 4.85 0.58
C ASP A 259 6.18 5.49 -0.81
N VAL A 260 5.06 5.51 -1.53
CA VAL A 260 4.99 5.98 -2.92
C VAL A 260 3.72 6.79 -3.16
N ALA A 261 3.85 7.87 -3.94
CA ALA A 261 2.70 8.66 -4.40
C ALA A 261 2.84 8.97 -5.90
N VAL A 262 1.71 8.89 -6.60
CA VAL A 262 1.57 9.22 -8.03
C VAL A 262 0.90 10.60 -8.14
N VAL A 263 1.48 11.55 -8.85
CA VAL A 263 0.91 12.91 -8.93
C VAL A 263 1.47 13.65 -10.13
N ASP A 264 0.63 14.37 -10.87
CA ASP A 264 1.06 15.20 -12.01
C ASP A 264 1.45 16.60 -11.49
N LEU A 265 2.71 16.79 -11.10
CA LEU A 265 3.18 17.99 -10.39
C LEU A 265 3.33 19.20 -11.31
N ASN A 266 3.45 18.96 -12.62
CA ASN A 266 3.58 20.00 -13.64
C ASN A 266 2.33 20.17 -14.51
N ASN A 267 1.26 19.44 -14.20
CA ASN A 267 -0.03 19.46 -14.88
C ASN A 267 0.11 19.28 -16.40
N ASP A 268 0.94 18.32 -16.83
CA ASP A 268 1.20 18.02 -18.24
C ASP A 268 0.39 16.83 -18.78
N GLY A 269 -0.46 16.24 -17.93
CA GLY A 269 -1.29 15.07 -18.22
C GLY A 269 -0.57 13.75 -18.01
N TRP A 270 0.71 13.75 -17.61
CA TRP A 270 1.46 12.57 -17.21
C TRP A 270 1.71 12.59 -15.70
N GLN A 271 1.54 11.43 -15.08
CA GLN A 271 1.74 11.31 -13.65
C GLN A 271 3.23 11.14 -13.34
N ASP A 272 3.73 11.91 -12.38
CA ASP A 272 5.05 11.79 -11.79
C ASP A 272 5.05 10.79 -10.64
N ILE A 273 6.23 10.31 -10.26
CA ILE A 273 6.41 9.35 -9.17
C ILE A 273 7.21 10.00 -8.04
N VAL A 274 6.64 10.01 -6.84
CA VAL A 274 7.27 10.47 -5.61
C VAL A 274 7.56 9.27 -4.73
N VAL A 275 8.79 9.15 -4.25
CA VAL A 275 9.27 7.98 -3.51
C VAL A 275 9.91 8.38 -2.20
N GLY A 276 9.41 7.82 -1.10
CA GLY A 276 10.00 7.94 0.22
C GLY A 276 11.20 7.00 0.44
N ALA A 277 12.27 7.54 1.03
CA ALA A 277 13.45 6.82 1.49
C ALA A 277 13.80 7.29 2.92
N PRO A 278 12.97 6.95 3.92
CA PRO A 278 13.07 7.50 5.28
C PRO A 278 14.34 7.12 6.02
N GLN A 279 15.05 6.07 5.59
CA GLN A 279 16.30 5.63 6.19
C GLN A 279 17.53 6.13 5.42
N TYR A 280 17.34 6.93 4.36
CA TYR A 280 18.46 7.59 3.69
C TYR A 280 19.23 8.45 4.70
N PHE A 281 20.55 8.34 4.69
CA PHE A 281 21.40 9.07 5.62
C PHE A 281 22.65 9.57 4.93
N ASP A 282 22.96 10.85 5.10
CA ASP A 282 24.22 11.45 4.71
C ASP A 282 24.78 12.24 5.89
N ARG A 283 25.86 11.70 6.47
CA ARG A 283 26.56 12.29 7.62
C ARG A 283 27.15 13.66 7.31
N SER A 284 27.61 13.89 6.08
CA SER A 284 28.31 15.14 5.75
C SER A 284 27.34 16.29 5.50
N GLY A 285 26.12 15.96 5.07
CA GLY A 285 25.04 16.92 4.82
C GLY A 285 24.03 17.06 5.96
N ASP A 286 24.24 16.37 7.08
CA ASP A 286 23.30 16.29 8.22
C ASP A 286 21.87 15.86 7.80
N ILE A 287 21.77 14.93 6.84
CA ILE A 287 20.50 14.48 6.25
C ILE A 287 20.00 13.21 6.94
N GLY A 288 18.73 13.22 7.36
CA GLY A 288 18.01 12.05 7.88
C GLY A 288 16.67 11.86 7.17
N GLY A 289 16.62 10.93 6.23
CA GLY A 289 15.49 10.69 5.34
C GLY A 289 15.52 11.56 4.09
N ALA A 290 14.97 11.04 3.00
CA ALA A 290 14.86 11.73 1.72
C ALA A 290 13.57 11.36 0.98
N VAL A 291 13.14 12.24 0.09
CA VAL A 291 12.10 11.97 -0.92
C VAL A 291 12.69 12.22 -2.30
N TYR A 292 12.39 11.32 -3.23
CA TYR A 292 12.84 11.40 -4.62
C TYR A 292 11.65 11.60 -5.54
N VAL A 293 11.69 12.65 -6.36
CA VAL A 293 10.63 13.02 -7.29
C VAL A 293 11.11 12.77 -8.71
N TYR A 294 10.48 11.83 -9.41
CA TYR A 294 10.75 11.49 -10.80
C TYR A 294 9.72 12.14 -11.69
N MET A 295 10.13 13.21 -12.38
CA MET A 295 9.30 13.88 -13.37
C MET A 295 9.15 13.02 -14.62
N ASN A 296 7.92 12.75 -15.03
CA ASN A 296 7.60 11.92 -16.17
C ASN A 296 8.03 12.59 -17.48
N ARG A 297 8.49 11.78 -18.45
CA ARG A 297 8.82 12.22 -19.81
C ARG A 297 7.93 11.53 -20.84
N GLN A 298 6.62 11.64 -20.63
CA GLN A 298 5.60 11.04 -21.48
C GLN A 298 5.72 9.51 -21.55
N GLY A 299 5.79 8.86 -20.40
CA GLY A 299 5.96 7.41 -20.25
C GLY A 299 7.41 6.92 -20.36
N ARG A 300 8.36 7.80 -20.70
CA ARG A 300 9.77 7.44 -20.93
C ARG A 300 10.62 7.67 -19.68
N TRP A 301 10.74 6.63 -18.87
CA TRP A 301 11.50 6.68 -17.62
C TRP A 301 13.01 6.50 -17.79
N GLY A 302 13.47 6.01 -18.95
CA GLY A 302 14.90 5.78 -19.22
C GLY A 302 15.76 7.04 -19.04
N GLY A 303 16.67 7.00 -18.08
CA GLY A 303 17.61 8.10 -17.79
C GLY A 303 16.99 9.31 -17.08
N VAL A 304 15.76 9.21 -16.58
CA VAL A 304 15.17 10.24 -15.71
C VAL A 304 15.95 10.28 -14.39
N LYS A 305 16.46 11.46 -14.04
CA LYS A 305 17.13 11.70 -12.76
C LYS A 305 16.13 12.33 -11.79
N PRO A 306 16.04 11.85 -10.54
CA PRO A 306 15.11 12.40 -9.58
C PRO A 306 15.58 13.76 -9.06
N ILE A 307 14.60 14.59 -8.68
CA ILE A 307 14.81 15.72 -7.79
C ILE A 307 14.75 15.17 -6.36
N ARG A 308 15.78 15.46 -5.55
CA ARG A 308 15.85 14.98 -4.17
C ARG A 308 15.46 16.09 -3.19
N LEU A 309 14.51 15.79 -2.31
CA LEU A 309 14.14 16.59 -1.15
C LEU A 309 14.77 15.94 0.09
N ASN A 310 15.48 16.73 0.89
CA ASN A 310 16.24 16.23 2.04
C ASN A 310 15.50 16.56 3.34
N GLY A 311 15.42 15.57 4.23
CA GLY A 311 15.02 15.77 5.62
C GLY A 311 16.13 16.32 6.49
N THR A 312 15.76 16.77 7.68
CA THR A 312 16.72 17.08 8.74
C THR A 312 17.27 15.80 9.36
N THR A 313 18.38 15.90 10.10
CA THR A 313 18.99 14.77 10.81
C THR A 313 17.96 14.01 11.65
N ASP A 314 18.03 12.68 11.61
CA ASP A 314 17.19 11.73 12.36
C ASP A 314 15.66 11.88 12.18
N SER A 315 15.20 12.65 11.18
CA SER A 315 13.78 12.99 11.04
C SER A 315 12.91 11.87 10.46
N MET A 316 13.53 10.89 9.80
CA MET A 316 12.89 9.93 8.90
C MET A 316 11.95 10.61 7.89
N PHE A 317 12.37 11.74 7.33
CA PHE A 317 11.64 12.43 6.28
C PHE A 317 11.37 11.50 5.09
N GLY A 318 10.13 11.48 4.61
CA GLY A 318 9.70 10.55 3.57
C GLY A 318 9.19 9.21 4.10
N LEU A 319 8.88 9.11 5.40
CA LEU A 319 8.20 7.92 5.94
C LEU A 319 6.76 7.80 5.40
N ALA A 320 6.13 8.95 5.12
CA ALA A 320 4.86 9.06 4.43
C ALA A 320 4.96 10.16 3.35
N VAL A 321 4.48 9.89 2.15
CA VAL A 321 4.39 10.83 1.03
C VAL A 321 3.00 10.71 0.41
N GLU A 322 2.28 11.83 0.33
CA GLU A 322 0.87 11.79 -0.11
C GLU A 322 0.59 12.86 -1.16
N ASN A 323 -0.22 12.49 -2.15
CA ASN A 323 -0.82 13.44 -3.09
C ASN A 323 -1.98 14.15 -2.37
N VAL A 324 -1.84 15.45 -2.14
CA VAL A 324 -2.84 16.26 -1.43
C VAL A 324 -3.72 17.09 -2.38
N GLY A 325 -3.56 16.88 -3.69
CA GLY A 325 -4.20 17.70 -4.72
C GLY A 325 -3.63 19.11 -4.77
N ASP A 326 -4.29 19.99 -5.53
CA ASP A 326 -3.93 21.40 -5.64
C ASP A 326 -4.49 22.16 -4.42
N VAL A 327 -3.70 22.27 -3.34
CA VAL A 327 -4.18 22.83 -2.07
C VAL A 327 -4.18 24.35 -2.04
N ASN A 328 -3.40 24.98 -2.93
CA ASN A 328 -3.33 26.44 -3.06
C ASN A 328 -4.16 27.00 -4.24
N GLN A 329 -4.75 26.12 -5.05
CA GLN A 329 -5.59 26.42 -6.22
C GLN A 329 -4.83 27.18 -7.32
N ASP A 330 -3.54 26.88 -7.52
CA ASP A 330 -2.70 27.50 -8.54
C ASP A 330 -2.67 26.76 -9.88
N GLY A 331 -3.35 25.61 -9.95
CA GLY A 331 -3.44 24.74 -11.11
C GLY A 331 -2.40 23.60 -11.12
N TYR A 332 -1.56 23.46 -10.10
CA TYR A 332 -0.60 22.38 -9.96
C TYR A 332 -0.87 21.56 -8.69
N PRO A 333 -1.07 20.24 -8.80
CA PRO A 333 -1.13 19.35 -7.65
C PRO A 333 0.10 19.44 -6.74
N ASP A 334 -0.12 19.32 -5.45
CA ASP A 334 0.88 19.44 -4.39
C ASP A 334 1.11 18.11 -3.66
N ILE A 335 2.18 18.03 -2.87
CA ILE A 335 2.46 16.88 -2.00
C ILE A 335 2.67 17.27 -0.55
N ALA A 336 2.34 16.33 0.33
CA ALA A 336 2.70 16.38 1.74
C ALA A 336 3.73 15.28 2.06
N VAL A 337 4.73 15.61 2.89
CA VAL A 337 5.77 14.67 3.33
C VAL A 337 5.84 14.65 4.86
N GLY A 338 5.72 13.45 5.43
CA GLY A 338 5.85 13.21 6.86
C GLY A 338 7.29 13.03 7.31
N ALA A 339 7.62 13.62 8.47
CA ALA A 339 8.89 13.47 9.18
C ALA A 339 8.59 13.28 10.68
N PRO A 340 8.15 12.08 11.09
CA PRO A 340 7.57 11.86 12.41
C PRO A 340 8.57 12.00 13.56
N TYR A 341 9.87 11.93 13.29
CA TYR A 341 10.92 12.07 14.31
C TYR A 341 11.62 13.43 14.24
N ASP A 342 11.13 14.37 13.42
CA ASP A 342 11.59 15.75 13.46
C ASP A 342 10.99 16.50 14.65
N GLY A 343 11.71 16.52 15.77
CA GLY A 343 11.19 17.09 17.03
C GLY A 343 10.05 16.23 17.59
N PHE A 344 8.83 16.78 17.61
CA PHE A 344 7.61 16.04 17.99
C PHE A 344 6.87 15.43 16.79
N GLY A 345 7.45 15.55 15.59
CA GLY A 345 6.85 15.18 14.32
C GLY A 345 6.44 16.41 13.52
N LYS A 346 6.74 16.39 12.21
CA LYS A 346 6.34 17.47 11.30
C LYS A 346 5.77 16.91 10.00
N VAL A 347 4.99 17.75 9.33
CA VAL A 347 4.55 17.54 7.95
C VAL A 347 4.96 18.73 7.10
N TYR A 348 5.58 18.45 5.97
CA TYR A 348 6.08 19.44 5.02
C TYR A 348 5.19 19.46 3.78
N ILE A 349 4.69 20.63 3.41
CA ILE A 349 3.91 20.82 2.18
C ILE A 349 4.81 21.40 1.10
N TYR A 350 4.87 20.74 -0.06
CA TYR A 350 5.62 21.18 -1.22
C TYR A 350 4.67 21.43 -2.38
N HIS A 351 4.79 22.61 -2.99
CA HIS A 351 3.94 22.97 -4.11
C HIS A 351 4.44 22.42 -5.44
N GLY A 352 3.51 21.96 -6.26
CA GLY A 352 3.71 21.74 -7.68
C GLY A 352 3.98 23.06 -8.42
N SER A 353 4.36 22.94 -9.69
CA SER A 353 4.64 24.07 -10.56
C SER A 353 4.82 23.60 -12.00
N LYS A 354 4.76 24.53 -12.95
CA LYS A 354 5.09 24.26 -14.36
C LYS A 354 6.44 23.54 -14.58
N ASN A 355 7.40 23.72 -13.67
CA ASN A 355 8.74 23.14 -13.78
C ASN A 355 8.89 21.82 -12.98
N GLY A 356 7.78 21.25 -12.50
CA GLY A 356 7.76 20.13 -11.56
C GLY A 356 7.55 20.64 -10.14
N ILE A 357 8.41 20.29 -9.20
CA ILE A 357 8.21 20.62 -7.78
C ILE A 357 9.04 21.81 -7.31
N ASN A 358 8.49 22.66 -6.44
CA ASN A 358 9.27 23.61 -5.67
C ASN A 358 10.02 22.87 -4.55
N THR A 359 11.35 22.92 -4.55
CA THR A 359 12.18 22.16 -3.58
C THR A 359 12.23 22.77 -2.18
N LYS A 360 11.66 23.97 -2.00
CA LYS A 360 11.47 24.57 -0.66
C LYS A 360 10.04 24.29 -0.19
N PRO A 361 9.85 23.81 1.04
CA PRO A 361 8.52 23.60 1.58
C PRO A 361 7.80 24.96 1.68
N ALA A 362 6.56 25.01 1.20
CA ALA A 362 5.70 26.17 1.29
C ALA A 362 5.17 26.36 2.72
N GLN A 363 4.93 25.24 3.42
CA GLN A 363 4.47 25.22 4.80
C GLN A 363 5.06 24.03 5.55
N VAL A 364 5.28 24.22 6.86
CA VAL A 364 5.67 23.15 7.79
C VAL A 364 4.69 23.14 8.95
N LEU A 365 3.95 22.05 9.10
CA LEU A 365 3.06 21.77 10.22
C LEU A 365 3.90 21.16 11.35
N LYS A 366 3.74 21.67 12.57
CA LYS A 366 4.52 21.31 13.77
C LYS A 366 3.62 20.85 14.91
#